data_AF-A0A4V3DLE8-F1
#
_entry.id   AF-A0A4V3DLE8-F1
#
_cell.length_a   1.000
_cell.length_b   1.000
_cell.length_c   1.000
_cell.angle_alpha   90.00
_cell.angle_beta   90.00
_cell.angle_gamma   90.00
#
_symmetry.space_group_name_H-M   'P 1'
#
loop_
_entity.id
_entity.type
_entity.pdbx_description
1 polymer ?
#
loop_
_entity_poly.entity_id
_entity_poly.type
_entity_poly.pdbx_seq_one_letter_code
_entity_poly.pdbx_strand_id
1 'polypeptide(L)'
;MKPLLARLLMTLCAFLFLGDAQAYWTVQSWNYAPEIAPRLTLVGMSPSSCIPEQASVSLAGNVITVHLSPEPTVCFSAFRPWDLSVDMRGIPSGHYRVDVTEGSATHTLVTTFEVDIVFMVGAPETVPAASPAMLAFLAVLLCLGAAWMRRRRGAWRAA
;
A
#
# COMPACT_ATOMS: atom_id res chain seq x y z
N MET A 1 40.19 -35.42 -25.85
CA MET A 1 39.20 -35.50 -24.76
C MET A 1 38.94 -34.10 -24.22
N LYS A 2 37.79 -33.47 -24.50
CA LYS A 2 37.30 -32.20 -23.87
C LYS A 2 35.92 -31.65 -24.32
N PRO A 3 35.28 -32.06 -25.44
CA PRO A 3 34.00 -31.44 -25.83
C PRO A 3 32.77 -32.02 -25.10
N LEU A 4 32.84 -33.27 -24.64
CA LEU A 4 31.73 -33.92 -23.92
C LEU A 4 31.50 -33.32 -22.53
N LEU A 5 32.57 -32.98 -21.81
CA LEU A 5 32.46 -32.38 -20.48
C LEU A 5 31.81 -30.99 -20.54
N ALA A 6 32.15 -30.19 -21.57
CA ALA A 6 31.59 -28.85 -21.76
C ALA A 6 30.08 -28.89 -22.09
N ARG A 7 29.65 -29.87 -22.91
CA ARG A 7 28.21 -30.07 -23.18
C ARG A 7 27.46 -30.47 -21.92
N LEU A 8 28.01 -31.41 -21.15
CA LEU A 8 27.36 -31.90 -19.92
C LEU A 8 27.27 -30.79 -18.86
N LEU A 9 28.30 -29.94 -18.73
CA LEU A 9 28.25 -28.77 -17.85
C LEU A 9 27.21 -27.72 -18.29
N MET A 10 27.10 -27.45 -19.60
CA MET A 10 26.09 -26.52 -20.11
C MET A 10 24.66 -27.03 -19.91
N THR A 11 24.42 -28.33 -20.13
CA THR A 11 23.10 -28.93 -19.89
C THR A 11 22.74 -28.93 -18.41
N LEU A 12 23.71 -29.19 -17.53
CA LEU A 12 23.50 -29.14 -16.08
C LEU A 12 23.20 -27.70 -15.60
N CYS A 13 23.88 -26.69 -16.15
CA CYS A 13 23.58 -25.28 -15.87
C CYS A 13 22.17 -24.90 -16.33
N ALA A 14 21.74 -25.33 -17.52
CA ALA A 14 20.38 -25.04 -18.00
C ALA A 14 19.31 -25.63 -17.07
N PHE A 15 19.51 -26.85 -16.56
CA PHE A 15 18.59 -27.46 -15.61
C PHE A 15 18.57 -26.78 -14.24
N LEU A 16 19.71 -26.26 -13.77
CA LEU A 16 19.77 -25.53 -12.49
C LEU A 16 19.12 -24.13 -12.56
N PHE A 17 19.06 -23.51 -13.75
CA PHE A 17 18.33 -22.24 -13.96
C PHE A 17 16.84 -22.44 -14.33
N LEU A 18 16.42 -23.67 -14.67
CA LEU A 18 15.01 -24.04 -14.80
C LEU A 18 14.39 -24.50 -13.47
N GLY A 19 15.15 -24.50 -12.38
CA GLY A 19 14.63 -24.74 -11.04
C GLY A 19 13.59 -23.69 -10.69
N ASP A 20 12.33 -24.13 -10.71
CA ASP A 20 11.10 -23.44 -10.34
C ASP A 20 11.15 -21.92 -10.51
N ALA A 21 10.58 -21.44 -11.62
CA ALA A 21 10.07 -20.08 -11.70
C ALA A 21 8.94 -19.92 -10.67
N GLN A 22 9.28 -19.96 -9.38
CA GLN A 22 8.41 -19.52 -8.31
C GLN A 22 8.18 -18.06 -8.60
N ALA A 23 6.96 -17.76 -9.05
CA ALA A 23 6.55 -16.41 -9.33
C ALA A 23 6.83 -15.58 -8.07
N TYR A 24 7.70 -14.59 -8.21
CA TYR A 24 8.08 -13.70 -7.12
C TYR A 24 6.97 -12.67 -6.97
N TRP A 25 6.06 -12.90 -6.02
CA TRP A 25 5.03 -11.94 -5.65
C TRP A 25 5.50 -11.17 -4.41
N THR A 26 5.77 -9.88 -4.56
CA THR A 26 6.12 -9.01 -3.44
C THR A 26 4.96 -8.09 -3.14
N VAL A 27 4.21 -8.35 -2.06
CA VAL A 27 3.15 -7.45 -1.61
C VAL A 27 3.75 -6.34 -0.76
N GLN A 28 3.60 -5.10 -1.21
CA GLN A 28 3.90 -3.92 -0.41
C GLN A 28 2.59 -3.25 -0.01
N SER A 29 2.25 -3.31 1.29
CA SER A 29 1.17 -2.50 1.84
C SER A 29 1.67 -1.06 2.05
N TRP A 30 1.01 -0.06 1.46
CA TRP A 30 1.33 1.34 1.68
C TRP A 30 0.14 2.14 2.20
N ASN A 31 0.44 2.99 3.18
CA ASN A 31 -0.31 4.13 3.68
C ASN A 31 -1.68 3.87 4.32
N TYR A 32 -1.65 3.82 5.65
CA TYR A 32 -2.80 4.18 6.49
C TYR A 32 -2.99 5.71 6.43
N ALA A 33 -3.94 6.18 5.61
CA ALA A 33 -4.44 7.55 5.68
C ALA A 33 -5.72 7.54 6.54
N PRO A 34 -5.69 8.01 7.80
CA PRO A 34 -6.85 7.89 8.71
C PRO A 34 -8.09 8.67 8.25
N GLU A 35 -7.95 9.62 7.33
CA GLU A 35 -9.04 10.48 6.86
C GLU A 35 -9.79 9.91 5.64
N ILE A 36 -9.22 8.92 4.95
CA ILE A 36 -9.78 8.34 3.73
C ILE A 36 -9.91 6.84 4.00
N ALA A 37 -11.11 6.29 3.80
CA ALA A 37 -11.46 4.88 4.02
C ALA A 37 -10.24 3.93 3.94
N PRO A 38 -9.96 3.12 4.99
CA PRO A 38 -8.76 2.28 5.03
C PRO A 38 -8.71 1.41 3.78
N ARG A 39 -7.64 1.54 3.01
CA ARG A 39 -7.43 0.79 1.76
C ARG A 39 -6.19 -0.08 1.92
N LEU A 40 -6.35 -1.36 1.60
CA LEU A 40 -5.23 -2.28 1.45
C LEU A 40 -4.84 -2.31 -0.02
N THR A 41 -3.68 -1.74 -0.35
CA THR A 41 -3.11 -1.86 -1.68
C THR A 41 -2.23 -3.10 -1.75
N LEU A 42 -2.61 -4.04 -2.61
CA LEU A 42 -1.84 -5.22 -2.95
C LEU A 42 -1.10 -4.92 -4.24
N VAL A 43 0.21 -5.10 -4.25
CA VAL A 43 1.03 -4.99 -5.46
C VAL A 43 1.75 -6.30 -5.70
N GLY A 44 2.04 -6.61 -6.95
CA GLY A 44 2.77 -7.84 -7.28
C GLY A 44 3.27 -7.88 -8.72
N MET A 45 3.90 -9.00 -9.08
CA MET A 45 4.24 -9.32 -10.46
C MET A 45 3.59 -10.65 -10.84
N SER A 46 2.76 -10.65 -11.88
CA SER A 46 2.25 -11.89 -12.47
C SER A 46 3.26 -12.45 -13.46
N PRO A 47 3.54 -13.77 -13.46
CA PRO A 47 4.34 -14.41 -14.50
C PRO A 47 3.59 -14.51 -15.84
N SER A 48 2.29 -14.22 -15.85
CA SER A 48 1.43 -14.23 -17.02
C SER A 48 1.22 -12.80 -17.53
N SER A 49 1.12 -12.66 -18.85
CA SER A 49 0.69 -11.41 -19.52
C SER A 49 -0.74 -11.03 -19.19
N CYS A 50 -1.45 -11.94 -18.52
CA CYS A 50 -2.85 -11.84 -18.22
C CYS A 50 -3.00 -11.08 -16.93
N ILE A 51 -3.29 -9.79 -17.11
CA ILE A 51 -3.71 -8.97 -16.01
C ILE A 51 -5.19 -9.29 -15.81
N PRO A 52 -5.59 -9.83 -14.67
CA PRO A 52 -7.01 -9.98 -14.37
C PRO A 52 -7.64 -8.58 -14.38
N GLU A 53 -8.62 -8.37 -15.26
CA GLU A 53 -9.33 -7.08 -15.33
C GLU A 53 -10.17 -6.83 -14.08
N GLN A 54 -10.59 -7.90 -13.40
CA GLN A 54 -11.44 -7.83 -12.23
C GLN A 54 -10.82 -8.64 -11.10
N ALA A 55 -10.77 -8.06 -9.92
CA ALA A 55 -10.52 -8.80 -8.70
C ALA A 55 -11.77 -8.69 -7.84
N SER A 56 -12.23 -9.83 -7.35
CA SER A 56 -13.22 -9.88 -6.30
C SER A 56 -12.54 -10.27 -5.00
N VAL A 57 -12.92 -9.62 -3.92
CA VAL A 57 -12.37 -9.89 -2.59
C VAL A 57 -13.48 -10.47 -1.74
N SER A 58 -13.20 -11.59 -1.10
CA SER A 58 -14.06 -12.16 -0.08
C SER A 58 -13.31 -12.26 1.23
N LEU A 59 -14.03 -12.13 2.34
CA LEU A 59 -13.47 -12.24 3.69
C LEU A 59 -14.16 -13.42 4.38
N ALA A 60 -13.36 -14.38 4.85
CA ALA A 60 -13.82 -15.51 5.63
C ALA A 60 -12.99 -15.61 6.92
N GLY A 61 -13.53 -15.06 8.01
CA GLY A 61 -12.79 -14.94 9.27
C GLY A 61 -11.57 -14.02 9.10
N ASN A 62 -10.37 -14.57 9.30
CA ASN A 62 -9.10 -13.86 9.18
C ASN A 62 -8.43 -14.07 7.82
N VAL A 63 -9.13 -14.67 6.85
CA VAL A 63 -8.62 -14.93 5.50
C VAL A 63 -9.29 -13.98 4.51
N ILE A 64 -8.48 -13.15 3.85
CA ILE A 64 -8.88 -12.29 2.74
C ILE A 64 -8.56 -13.07 1.46
N THR A 65 -9.57 -13.56 0.76
CA THR A 65 -9.39 -14.26 -0.51
C THR A 65 -9.60 -13.30 -1.66
N VAL A 66 -8.58 -13.12 -2.48
CA VAL A 66 -8.60 -12.30 -3.70
C VAL A 66 -8.74 -13.24 -4.90
N HIS A 67 -9.92 -13.23 -5.52
CA HIS A 67 -10.20 -13.98 -6.75
C HIS A 67 -10.00 -13.08 -7.97
N LEU A 68 -9.03 -13.44 -8.79
CA LEU A 68 -8.67 -12.76 -10.02
C LEU A 68 -9.47 -13.39 -11.19
N SER A 69 -10.31 -12.59 -11.87
CA SER A 69 -11.28 -13.01 -12.91
C SER A 69 -11.40 -11.95 -14.01
N PRO A 70 -11.81 -12.26 -15.25
CA PRO A 70 -12.04 -13.58 -15.83
C PRO A 70 -10.74 -14.35 -16.11
N GLU A 71 -10.85 -15.67 -16.28
CA GLU A 71 -9.74 -16.49 -16.75
C GLU A 71 -9.43 -16.08 -18.21
N PRO A 72 -8.24 -15.53 -18.47
CA PRO A 72 -7.83 -15.13 -19.80
C PRO A 72 -7.79 -16.34 -20.74
N THR A 73 -8.33 -16.20 -21.95
CA THR A 73 -8.39 -17.32 -22.91
C THR A 73 -7.03 -17.64 -23.55
N VAL A 74 -6.11 -16.67 -23.55
CA VAL A 74 -4.74 -16.82 -24.08
C VAL A 74 -3.78 -16.01 -23.20
N CYS A 75 -2.84 -16.68 -22.54
CA CYS A 75 -1.73 -16.05 -21.82
C CYS A 75 -0.40 -16.38 -22.49
N PHE A 76 0.51 -15.41 -22.46
CA PHE A 76 1.93 -15.65 -22.69
C PHE A 76 2.71 -15.34 -21.42
N SER A 77 3.87 -15.97 -21.26
CA SER A 77 4.75 -15.71 -20.13
C SER A 77 5.37 -14.33 -20.25
N ALA A 78 4.91 -13.39 -19.44
CA ALA A 78 5.45 -12.05 -19.35
C ALA A 78 5.24 -11.50 -17.95
N PHE A 79 6.32 -11.07 -17.30
CA PHE A 79 6.23 -10.44 -16.00
C PHE A 79 5.51 -9.09 -16.10
N ARG A 80 4.29 -9.01 -15.57
CA ARG A 80 3.49 -7.79 -15.53
C ARG A 80 3.31 -7.33 -14.09
N PRO A 81 3.68 -6.07 -13.76
CA PRO A 81 3.29 -5.50 -12.49
C PRO A 81 1.76 -5.33 -12.46
N TRP A 82 1.17 -5.53 -11.30
CA TRP A 82 -0.24 -5.26 -11.04
C TRP A 82 -0.40 -4.65 -9.65
N ASP A 83 -1.47 -3.87 -9.50
CA ASP A 83 -1.89 -3.27 -8.24
C ASP A 83 -3.41 -3.42 -8.06
N LEU A 84 -3.83 -3.74 -6.83
CA LEU A 84 -5.22 -3.91 -6.45
C LEU A 84 -5.48 -3.16 -5.15
N SER A 85 -6.44 -2.24 -5.17
CA SER A 85 -6.91 -1.56 -3.96
C SER A 85 -8.16 -2.24 -3.40
N VAL A 86 -8.08 -2.73 -2.18
CA VAL A 86 -9.18 -3.35 -1.43
C VAL A 86 -9.71 -2.35 -0.40
N ASP A 87 -11.02 -2.12 -0.39
CA ASP A 87 -11.67 -1.31 0.65
C ASP A 87 -11.80 -2.15 1.92
N MET A 88 -11.19 -1.68 3.01
CA MET A 88 -11.16 -2.36 4.31
C MET A 88 -12.21 -1.82 5.27
N ARG A 89 -13.16 -0.98 4.80
CA ARG A 89 -14.24 -0.48 5.65
C ARG A 89 -15.06 -1.62 6.25
N GLY A 90 -15.21 -1.59 7.58
CA GLY A 90 -15.98 -2.58 8.34
C GLY A 90 -15.21 -3.85 8.69
N ILE A 91 -13.95 -3.98 8.28
CA ILE A 91 -13.07 -5.09 8.68
C ILE A 91 -12.49 -4.76 10.07
N PRO A 92 -12.58 -5.64 11.07
CA PRO A 92 -12.03 -5.38 12.40
C PRO A 92 -10.50 -5.38 12.41
N SER A 93 -9.86 -4.72 13.39
CA SER A 93 -8.41 -4.81 13.57
C SER A 93 -8.00 -6.25 13.89
N GLY A 94 -6.88 -6.71 13.34
CA GLY A 94 -6.35 -8.04 13.60
C GLY A 94 -5.29 -8.47 12.60
N HIS A 95 -4.84 -9.73 12.77
CA HIS A 95 -3.93 -10.41 11.86
C HIS A 95 -4.71 -11.08 10.74
N TYR A 96 -4.38 -10.74 9.51
CA TYR A 96 -5.03 -11.32 8.32
C TYR A 96 -4.05 -12.09 7.47
N ARG A 97 -4.51 -13.23 6.97
CA ARG A 97 -3.90 -13.98 5.88
C ARG A 97 -4.57 -13.57 4.59
N VAL A 98 -3.80 -13.16 3.59
CA VAL A 98 -4.34 -12.90 2.26
C VAL A 98 -3.97 -14.07 1.36
N ASP A 99 -4.97 -14.69 0.73
CA ASP A 99 -4.79 -15.74 -0.26
C ASP A 99 -5.22 -15.20 -1.63
N VAL A 100 -4.35 -15.32 -2.64
CA VAL A 100 -4.63 -14.83 -4.01
C VAL A 100 -4.85 -16.03 -4.92
N THR A 101 -5.93 -16.05 -5.69
CA THR A 101 -6.24 -17.16 -6.61
C THR A 101 -6.45 -16.62 -8.02
N GLU A 102 -5.74 -17.19 -8.99
CA GLU A 102 -5.88 -16.89 -10.41
C GLU A 102 -6.65 -18.02 -11.11
N GLY A 103 -7.77 -17.70 -11.77
CA GLY A 103 -8.50 -18.65 -12.63
C GLY A 103 -9.21 -19.81 -11.91
N SER A 104 -9.62 -20.83 -12.67
CA SER A 104 -10.28 -22.02 -12.12
C SER A 104 -9.40 -22.73 -11.09
N ALA A 105 -10.04 -23.27 -10.04
CA ALA A 105 -9.47 -23.62 -8.72
C ALA A 105 -8.25 -24.58 -8.68
N THR A 106 -7.71 -25.02 -9.82
CA THR A 106 -6.60 -25.97 -9.90
C THR A 106 -5.23 -25.32 -9.68
N HIS A 107 -5.08 -24.01 -9.89
CA HIS A 107 -3.85 -23.27 -9.59
C HIS A 107 -4.10 -22.23 -8.50
N THR A 108 -4.28 -22.72 -7.27
CA THR A 108 -4.30 -21.84 -6.09
C THR A 108 -2.87 -21.41 -5.80
N LEU A 109 -2.50 -20.21 -6.22
CA LEU A 109 -1.22 -19.63 -5.84
C LEU A 109 -1.34 -19.06 -4.42
N VAL A 110 -1.19 -19.92 -3.43
CA VAL A 110 -1.28 -19.52 -2.04
C VAL A 110 0.00 -18.78 -1.65
N THR A 111 0.03 -17.48 -1.94
CA THR A 111 0.88 -16.58 -1.17
C THR A 111 0.17 -16.31 0.14
N THR A 112 0.88 -16.36 1.25
CA THR A 112 0.35 -16.04 2.57
C THR A 112 1.26 -15.01 3.17
N PHE A 113 0.70 -13.86 3.46
CA PHE A 113 1.37 -12.84 4.24
C PHE A 113 0.44 -12.39 5.36
N GLU A 114 1.08 -12.02 6.46
CA GLU A 114 0.41 -11.54 7.66
C GLU A 114 0.33 -10.02 7.58
N VAL A 115 -0.89 -9.49 7.59
CA VAL A 115 -1.12 -8.05 7.66
C VAL A 115 -1.64 -7.72 9.05
N ASP A 116 -0.88 -6.90 9.77
CA ASP A 116 -1.34 -6.27 11.00
C ASP A 116 -2.17 -5.03 10.68
N ILE A 117 -3.49 -5.19 10.75
CA ILE A 117 -4.41 -4.06 10.63
C ILE A 117 -4.56 -3.43 12.01
N VAL A 118 -3.65 -2.52 12.31
CA VAL A 118 -3.78 -1.64 13.46
C VAL A 118 -4.57 -0.41 13.01
N PHE A 119 -5.87 -0.39 13.31
CA PHE A 119 -6.58 0.87 13.29
C PHE A 119 -5.99 1.71 14.43
N MET A 120 -5.14 2.66 14.07
CA MET A 120 -4.99 3.83 14.92
C MET A 120 -6.34 4.51 14.89
N VAL A 121 -7.24 4.09 15.79
CA VAL A 121 -8.30 4.94 16.28
C VAL A 121 -7.50 6.12 16.81
N GLY A 122 -7.44 7.20 16.03
CA GLY A 122 -6.78 8.41 16.48
C GLY A 122 -7.36 8.67 17.85
N ALA A 123 -6.54 8.53 18.89
CA ALA A 123 -6.89 9.13 20.17
C ALA A 123 -7.29 10.55 19.77
N PRO A 124 -8.50 11.01 20.13
CA PRO A 124 -9.00 12.31 19.68
C PRO A 124 -7.83 13.25 19.87
N GLU A 125 -7.31 13.82 18.78
CA GLU A 125 -6.11 14.63 18.87
C GLU A 125 -6.40 15.63 19.97
N THR A 126 -5.80 15.43 21.13
CA THR A 126 -5.84 16.42 22.18
C THR A 126 -4.96 17.48 21.59
N VAL A 127 -5.57 18.39 20.81
CA VAL A 127 -4.95 19.60 20.31
C VAL A 127 -4.22 20.13 21.54
N PRO A 128 -2.87 20.10 21.57
CA PRO A 128 -2.15 20.43 22.77
C PRO A 128 -2.64 21.81 23.15
N ALA A 129 -3.30 21.91 24.32
CA ALA A 129 -3.87 23.16 24.78
C ALA A 129 -2.78 24.22 24.59
N ALA A 130 -3.08 25.23 23.77
CA ALA A 130 -2.07 26.17 23.31
C ALA A 130 -1.25 26.61 24.52
N SER A 131 0.07 26.39 24.46
CA SER A 131 0.89 26.61 25.64
C SER A 131 0.69 28.05 26.12
N PRO A 132 0.70 28.32 27.43
CA PRO A 132 0.55 29.69 27.94
C PRO A 132 1.54 30.67 27.28
N ALA A 133 2.72 30.18 26.90
CA ALA A 133 3.73 30.92 26.16
C ALA A 133 3.27 31.31 24.74
N MET A 134 2.64 30.38 24.00
CA MET A 134 2.09 30.65 22.66
C MET A 134 0.94 31.65 22.72
N LEU A 135 0.07 31.56 23.73
CA LEU A 135 -1.00 32.54 23.95
C LEU A 135 -0.45 33.92 24.32
N ALA A 136 0.56 33.98 25.18
CA ALA A 136 1.23 35.23 25.54
C ALA A 136 1.91 35.89 24.33
N PHE A 137 2.57 35.10 23.48
CA PHE A 137 3.20 35.59 22.26
C PHE A 137 2.19 36.18 21.27
N LEU A 138 1.07 35.47 21.04
CA LEU A 138 -0.02 35.98 20.20
C LEU A 138 -0.63 37.28 20.76
N ALA A 139 -0.80 37.37 22.08
CA ALA A 139 -1.29 38.60 22.72
C ALA A 139 -0.34 39.78 22.50
N VAL A 140 0.98 39.57 22.63
CA VAL A 140 2.00 40.60 22.37
C VAL A 140 1.95 41.07 20.91
N LEU A 141 1.86 40.14 19.96
CA LEU A 141 1.76 40.49 18.53
C LEU A 141 0.52 41.33 18.23
N LEU A 142 -0.63 40.97 18.81
CA LEU A 142 -1.86 41.75 18.66
C LEU A 142 -1.74 43.16 19.26
N CYS A 143 -1.11 43.30 20.43
CA CYS A 143 -0.84 44.60 21.04
C CYS A 143 0.08 45.48 20.17
N LEU A 144 1.15 44.91 19.63
CA LEU A 144 2.07 45.62 18.74
C LEU A 144 1.38 46.05 17.44
N GLY A 145 0.58 45.19 16.84
CA GLY A 145 -0.22 45.52 15.66
C GLY A 145 -1.21 46.66 15.90
N ALA A 146 -1.92 46.63 17.03
CA ALA A 146 -2.85 47.69 17.41
C ALA A 146 -2.14 49.03 17.67
N ALA A 147 -0.98 49.01 18.35
CA ALA A 147 -0.17 50.21 18.59
C ALA A 147 0.34 50.83 17.28
N TRP A 148 0.83 49.99 16.36
CA TRP A 148 1.29 50.43 15.04
C TRP A 148 0.16 51.07 14.21
N MET A 149 -1.02 50.45 14.20
CA MET A 149 -2.19 51.02 13.51
C MET A 149 -2.63 52.38 14.08
N ARG A 150 -2.59 52.57 15.41
CA ARG A 150 -2.88 53.89 16.01
C ARG A 150 -1.87 54.95 15.59
N ARG A 151 -0.58 54.61 15.56
CA ARG A 151 0.49 55.54 15.13
C ARG A 151 0.29 55.99 13.68
N ARG A 152 -0.08 55.06 12.78
CA ARG A 152 -0.38 55.43 11.38
C ARG A 152 -1.57 56.38 11.29
N ARG A 153 -2.68 56.15 12.00
CA ARG A 153 -3.86 57.05 11.92
C ARG A 153 -3.57 58.48 12.40
N GLY A 154 -2.65 58.66 13.34
CA GLY A 154 -2.24 60.01 13.80
C GLY A 154 -1.47 60.80 12.73
N ALA A 155 -0.65 60.12 11.91
CA ALA A 155 0.13 60.77 10.86
C ALA A 155 -0.71 61.35 9.72
N TRP A 156 -1.90 60.79 9.46
CA TRP A 156 -2.81 61.29 8.41
C TRP A 156 -3.59 62.56 8.80
N ARG A 157 -3.55 62.99 10.06
CA ARG A 157 -4.23 64.23 10.50
C ARG A 157 -3.34 65.46 10.54
N ALA A 158 -2.04 65.29 10.31
CA ALA A 158 -1.04 66.37 10.36
C ALA A 158 -0.50 66.76 8.97
N ALA A 159 -1.03 66.17 7.90
CA ALA A 159 -0.81 66.53 6.51
C ALA A 159 -2.11 67.10 5.94
#